data_AF-A0A498NZF8-F1
#
_entry.id   AF-A0A498NZF8-F1
#
_cell.length_a   1.000
_cell.length_b   1.000
_cell.length_c   1.000
_cell.angle_alpha   90.00
_cell.angle_beta   90.00
_cell.angle_gamma   90.00
#
_symmetry.space_group_name_H-M   'P 1'
#
loop_
_entity.id
_entity.type
_entity.pdbx_description
1 polymer ?
#
loop_
_entity_poly.entity_id
_entity_poly.type
_entity_poly.pdbx_seq_one_letter_code
_entity_poly.pdbx_strand_id
1 'polypeptide(L)'
;MAHILSGCKIALTQGRYRWHHDKVLAVLADILEKERGKRRPAKVRPLLSTIAFVKEGQRPIVHSQARQNLLQSAQGWEMEVDLGRRLHFPEAVLSTTLRPDIIMWSLEGKRIILVELTVPWEEGCEEAAERKNGKYQQLVQDCRDKGWTTWLMTVEVGCRGFLAQSAWNLMTKVGLRGHLRKAAVRRLGEAAERASCWLWHKREGISWKPGGEGQ
;
A
#
# COMPACT_ATOMS: atom_id res chain seq x y z
N MET A 1 -0.47 16.54 21.67
CA MET A 1 0.28 15.93 20.54
C MET A 1 -0.62 15.68 19.34
N ALA A 2 -1.77 15.01 19.51
CA ALA A 2 -2.77 14.77 18.45
C ALA A 2 -3.15 16.04 17.66
N HIS A 3 -3.41 17.17 18.32
CA HIS A 3 -3.70 18.42 17.61
C HIS A 3 -2.64 18.77 16.56
N ILE A 4 -1.35 18.70 16.88
CA ILE A 4 -0.28 19.07 15.94
C ILE A 4 -0.13 18.05 14.82
N LEU A 5 -0.32 16.76 15.10
CA LEU A 5 -0.04 15.67 14.15
C LEU A 5 -1.24 15.23 13.32
N SER A 6 -2.47 15.54 13.72
CA SER A 6 -3.68 15.14 13.00
C SER A 6 -4.80 16.20 12.96
N GLY A 7 -4.81 17.18 13.87
CA GLY A 7 -5.96 18.08 14.08
C GLY A 7 -5.74 19.57 13.77
N CYS A 8 -4.57 19.99 13.34
CA CYS A 8 -4.22 21.40 13.20
C CYS A 8 -4.53 21.90 11.79
N LYS A 9 -5.51 22.81 11.68
CA LYS A 9 -5.90 23.42 10.41
C LYS A 9 -4.75 24.16 9.73
N ILE A 10 -3.91 24.86 10.50
CA ILE A 10 -2.73 25.57 9.97
C ILE A 10 -1.75 24.57 9.37
N ALA A 11 -1.48 23.45 10.06
CA ALA A 11 -0.60 22.41 9.56
C ALA A 11 -1.14 21.75 8.28
N LEU A 12 -2.47 21.57 8.19
CA LEU A 12 -3.13 21.09 6.99
C LEU A 12 -2.99 22.08 5.82
N THR A 13 -3.34 23.36 6.01
CA THR A 13 -3.29 24.37 4.93
C THR A 13 -1.86 24.65 4.47
N GLN A 14 -0.89 24.57 5.38
CA GLN A 14 0.52 24.73 5.06
C GLN A 14 1.14 23.50 4.37
N GLY A 15 0.42 22.37 4.26
CA GLY A 15 0.93 21.16 3.61
C GLY A 15 1.86 20.31 4.47
N ARG A 16 1.86 20.50 5.79
CA ARG A 16 2.70 19.73 6.73
C ARG A 16 2.33 18.27 6.78
N TYR A 17 1.03 17.98 6.81
CA TYR A 17 0.51 16.61 6.77
C TYR A 17 0.77 15.92 5.45
N ARG A 18 0.77 16.68 4.35
CA ARG A 18 1.17 16.14 3.06
C ARG A 18 2.63 15.73 3.05
N TRP A 19 3.53 16.59 3.55
CA TRP A 19 4.95 16.22 3.65
C TRP A 19 5.16 14.99 4.54
N HIS A 20 4.45 14.91 5.66
CA HIS A 20 4.51 13.75 6.57
C HIS A 20 4.06 12.46 5.87
N HIS A 21 2.91 12.52 5.19
CA HIS A 21 2.40 11.42 4.38
C HIS A 21 3.38 11.05 3.26
N ASP A 22 3.88 12.01 2.48
CA ASP A 22 4.83 11.80 1.38
C ASP A 22 6.13 11.11 1.87
N LYS A 23 6.59 11.40 3.10
CA LYS A 23 7.76 10.71 3.68
C LYS A 23 7.50 9.23 3.94
N VAL A 24 6.30 8.87 4.40
CA VAL A 24 5.92 7.46 4.60
C VAL A 24 5.65 6.79 3.26
N LEU A 25 4.98 7.50 2.34
CA LEU A 25 4.69 7.03 0.98
C LEU A 25 5.97 6.71 0.20
N ALA A 26 7.00 7.55 0.31
CA ALA A 26 8.29 7.31 -0.35
C ALA A 26 8.95 6.00 0.15
N VAL A 27 8.86 5.69 1.44
CA VAL A 27 9.38 4.43 1.99
C VAL A 27 8.54 3.24 1.53
N LEU A 28 7.21 3.39 1.48
CA LEU A 28 6.32 2.35 0.97
C LEU A 28 6.62 2.05 -0.52
N ALA A 29 6.75 3.10 -1.33
CA ALA A 29 7.11 3.01 -2.74
C ALA A 29 8.45 2.29 -2.93
N ASP A 30 9.50 2.65 -2.20
CA ASP A 30 10.81 1.96 -2.24
C ASP A 30 10.69 0.45 -1.97
N ILE A 31 9.89 0.08 -0.97
CA ILE A 31 9.67 -1.32 -0.62
C ILE A 31 8.94 -2.05 -1.75
N LEU A 32 7.85 -1.47 -2.28
CA LEU A 32 7.06 -2.10 -3.33
C LEU A 32 7.84 -2.21 -4.64
N GLU A 33 8.61 -1.19 -5.00
CA GLU A 33 9.45 -1.17 -6.19
C GLU A 33 10.52 -2.26 -6.14
N LYS A 34 11.19 -2.41 -4.99
CA LYS A 34 12.15 -3.51 -4.76
C LYS A 34 11.51 -4.88 -4.90
N GLU A 35 10.29 -5.06 -4.42
CA GLU A 35 9.58 -6.33 -4.57
C GLU A 35 9.07 -6.58 -5.99
N ARG A 36 8.68 -5.53 -6.72
CA ARG A 36 8.25 -5.56 -8.12
C ARG A 36 9.40 -5.99 -9.03
N GLY A 37 10.59 -5.42 -8.82
CA GLY A 37 11.79 -5.72 -9.62
C GLY A 37 12.37 -7.12 -9.44
N LYS A 38 11.92 -7.89 -8.43
CA LYS A 38 12.37 -9.27 -8.25
C LYS A 38 11.83 -10.16 -9.36
N ARG A 39 12.73 -10.91 -10.00
CA ARG A 39 12.36 -11.98 -10.92
C ARG A 39 11.57 -13.03 -10.16
N ARG A 40 10.37 -13.33 -10.65
CA ARG A 40 9.49 -14.35 -10.11
C ARG A 40 9.18 -15.34 -11.23
N PRO A 41 9.39 -16.66 -11.01
CA PRO A 41 8.98 -17.63 -12.00
C PRO A 41 7.47 -17.50 -12.20
N ALA A 42 7.05 -17.53 -13.47
CA ALA A 42 5.63 -17.55 -13.79
C ALA A 42 4.98 -18.74 -13.09
N LYS A 43 3.77 -18.53 -12.55
CA LYS A 43 3.02 -19.60 -11.91
C LYS A 43 2.64 -20.61 -13.00
N VAL A 44 3.39 -21.71 -13.10
CA VAL A 44 3.03 -22.83 -13.99
C VAL A 44 1.67 -23.33 -13.52
N ARG A 45 0.64 -23.24 -14.37
CA ARG A 45 -0.64 -23.89 -14.09
C ARG A 45 -0.36 -25.39 -14.00
N PRO A 46 -0.66 -26.07 -12.88
CA PRO A 46 -0.54 -27.51 -12.83
C PRO A 46 -1.48 -28.08 -13.90
N LEU A 47 -0.95 -28.92 -14.80
CA LEU A 47 -1.67 -29.35 -15.99
C LEU A 47 -2.93 -30.17 -15.64
N LEU A 48 -2.97 -30.86 -14.49
CA LEU A 48 -4.14 -31.52 -13.93
C LEU A 48 -3.95 -31.58 -12.40
N SER A 49 -4.98 -31.26 -11.62
CA SER A 49 -4.96 -31.56 -10.18
C SER A 49 -5.21 -33.05 -10.00
N THR A 50 -4.15 -33.83 -9.81
CA THR A 50 -4.28 -35.24 -9.43
C THR A 50 -5.08 -35.32 -8.13
N ILE A 51 -6.21 -36.01 -8.15
CA ILE A 51 -7.01 -36.27 -6.94
C ILE A 51 -6.13 -37.05 -5.98
N ALA A 52 -5.89 -36.50 -4.78
CA ALA A 52 -5.11 -37.18 -3.74
C ALA A 52 -6.03 -38.15 -2.99
N PHE A 53 -5.82 -39.46 -3.18
CA PHE A 53 -6.49 -40.49 -2.39
C PHE A 53 -5.94 -40.49 -0.95
N VAL A 54 -6.83 -40.38 0.04
CA VAL A 54 -6.49 -40.43 1.46
C VAL A 54 -6.87 -41.82 1.98
N LYS A 55 -5.95 -42.48 2.71
CA LYS A 55 -6.22 -43.79 3.32
C LYS A 55 -7.23 -43.67 4.47
N GLU A 56 -8.02 -44.72 4.66
CA GLU A 56 -8.96 -44.82 5.78
C GLU A 56 -8.23 -44.59 7.12
N GLY A 57 -8.82 -43.76 7.99
CA GLY A 57 -8.23 -43.35 9.27
C GLY A 57 -7.24 -42.18 9.22
N GLN A 58 -6.80 -41.74 8.04
CA GLN A 58 -5.98 -40.53 7.90
C GLN A 58 -6.85 -39.29 7.62
N ARG A 59 -6.52 -38.17 8.27
CA ARG A 59 -7.15 -36.88 7.95
C ARG A 59 -6.52 -36.34 6.66
N PRO A 60 -7.31 -35.73 5.75
CA PRO A 60 -6.75 -35.05 4.60
C PRO A 60 -5.71 -34.03 5.05
N ILE A 61 -4.56 -33.99 4.37
CA ILE A 61 -3.64 -32.85 4.52
C ILE A 61 -4.38 -31.65 3.97
N VAL A 62 -4.93 -30.81 4.85
CA VAL A 62 -5.48 -29.52 4.46
C VAL A 62 -4.28 -28.68 4.04
N HIS A 63 -3.99 -28.66 2.74
CA HIS A 63 -3.12 -27.63 2.19
C HIS A 63 -3.81 -26.30 2.49
N SER A 64 -3.32 -25.58 3.50
CA SER A 64 -3.74 -24.20 3.73
C SER A 64 -3.65 -23.50 2.38
N GLN A 65 -4.75 -22.89 1.89
CA GLN A 65 -4.76 -22.18 0.61
C GLN A 65 -3.47 -21.35 0.51
N ALA A 66 -2.61 -21.68 -0.45
CA ALA A 66 -1.31 -21.05 -0.55
C ALA A 66 -1.53 -19.53 -0.64
N ARG A 67 -1.05 -18.79 0.37
CA ARG A 67 -1.21 -17.33 0.46
C ARG A 67 -0.85 -16.71 -0.89
N GLN A 68 -1.84 -16.13 -1.55
CA GLN A 68 -1.68 -15.62 -2.91
C GLN A 68 -0.72 -14.42 -2.90
N ASN A 69 0.34 -14.55 -3.68
CA ASN A 69 1.27 -13.47 -3.96
C ASN A 69 0.80 -12.76 -5.24
N LEU A 70 0.33 -11.51 -5.10
CA LEU A 70 -0.26 -10.74 -6.19
C LEU A 70 0.73 -10.47 -7.32
N LEU A 71 2.00 -10.20 -6.99
CA LEU A 71 3.01 -9.92 -8.02
C LEU A 71 3.50 -11.18 -8.74
N GLN A 72 3.21 -12.39 -8.24
CA GLN A 72 3.42 -13.64 -9.00
C GLN A 72 2.31 -13.94 -10.00
N SER A 73 1.26 -13.12 -9.99
CA SER A 73 0.01 -13.44 -10.67
C SER A 73 -0.04 -12.95 -12.12
N ALA A 74 0.87 -12.04 -12.49
CA ALA A 74 1.15 -11.59 -13.85
C ALA A 74 2.64 -11.21 -13.98
N GLN A 75 3.11 -10.97 -15.20
CA GLN A 75 4.43 -10.43 -15.50
C GLN A 75 4.30 -8.97 -15.98
N GLY A 76 5.43 -8.28 -16.19
CA GLY A 76 5.43 -6.92 -16.73
C GLY A 76 4.67 -5.92 -15.86
N TRP A 77 4.82 -6.01 -14.54
CA TRP A 77 4.21 -5.04 -13.63
C TRP A 77 4.87 -3.68 -13.78
N GLU A 78 4.08 -2.65 -14.02
CA GLU A 78 4.45 -1.24 -13.93
C GLU A 78 3.96 -0.65 -12.61
N MET A 79 4.53 0.47 -12.18
CA MET A 79 4.15 1.15 -10.94
C MET A 79 4.27 2.67 -11.08
N GLU A 80 3.25 3.38 -10.59
CA GLU A 80 3.26 4.83 -10.38
C GLU A 80 2.93 5.16 -8.93
N VAL A 81 3.45 6.30 -8.46
CA VAL A 81 3.33 6.78 -7.07
C VAL A 81 2.94 8.25 -7.07
N ASP A 82 1.96 8.66 -6.25
CA ASP A 82 1.49 10.05 -6.16
C ASP A 82 2.37 10.95 -5.28
N LEU A 83 3.69 10.84 -5.41
CA LEU A 83 4.60 11.79 -4.78
C LEU A 83 4.54 13.12 -5.54
N GLY A 84 4.06 14.17 -4.86
CA GLY A 84 4.00 15.50 -5.47
C GLY A 84 2.79 15.76 -6.37
N ARG A 85 1.73 14.92 -6.35
CA ARG A 85 0.51 15.06 -7.20
C ARG A 85 0.76 14.83 -8.68
N ARG A 86 1.71 13.96 -9.01
CA ARG A 86 2.17 13.71 -10.38
C ARG A 86 1.70 12.37 -10.94
N LEU A 87 0.97 11.57 -10.17
CA LEU A 87 0.45 10.29 -10.62
C LEU A 87 -0.67 10.49 -11.64
N HIS A 88 -0.61 9.74 -12.72
CA HIS A 88 -1.67 9.66 -13.73
C HIS A 88 -2.24 8.24 -13.72
N PHE A 89 -3.57 8.14 -13.71
CA PHE A 89 -4.19 6.82 -13.78
C PHE A 89 -3.97 6.24 -15.19
N PRO A 90 -3.52 4.97 -15.33
CA PRO A 90 -3.23 4.39 -16.63
C PRO A 90 -4.48 4.39 -17.54
N GLU A 91 -4.42 5.14 -18.64
CA GLU A 91 -5.54 5.26 -19.59
C GLU A 91 -5.94 3.92 -20.20
N ALA A 92 -4.97 3.00 -20.36
CA ALA A 92 -5.20 1.63 -20.81
C ALA A 92 -6.13 0.82 -19.89
N VAL A 93 -6.25 1.21 -18.62
CA VAL A 93 -7.16 0.61 -17.64
C VAL A 93 -8.50 1.36 -17.66
N LEU A 94 -8.47 2.64 -17.32
CA LEU A 94 -9.64 3.49 -17.18
C LEU A 94 -9.24 4.97 -17.21
N SER A 95 -10.06 5.82 -17.85
CA SER A 95 -9.91 7.26 -17.72
C SER A 95 -10.59 7.73 -16.43
N THR A 96 -9.81 8.28 -15.50
CA THR A 96 -10.30 8.82 -14.22
C THR A 96 -9.38 9.91 -13.70
N THR A 97 -9.92 10.83 -12.92
CA THR A 97 -9.16 11.85 -12.19
C THR A 97 -8.79 11.42 -10.78
N LEU A 98 -9.24 10.24 -10.35
CA LEU A 98 -8.91 9.66 -9.06
C LEU A 98 -7.44 9.23 -9.03
N ARG A 99 -6.77 9.58 -7.93
CA ARG A 99 -5.36 9.30 -7.69
C ARG A 99 -5.20 8.57 -6.36
N PRO A 100 -5.21 7.22 -6.38
CA PRO A 100 -4.64 6.43 -5.29
C PRO A 100 -3.17 6.79 -5.08
N ASP A 101 -2.64 6.55 -3.89
CA ASP A 101 -1.25 6.91 -3.58
C ASP A 101 -0.23 6.08 -4.37
N ILE A 102 -0.52 4.81 -4.66
CA ILE A 102 0.30 3.96 -5.54
C ILE A 102 -0.63 3.13 -6.43
N ILE A 103 -0.28 3.04 -7.71
CA ILE A 103 -0.93 2.13 -8.66
C ILE A 103 0.12 1.18 -9.20
N MET A 104 -0.15 -0.12 -9.16
CA MET A 104 0.64 -1.13 -9.86
C MET A 104 -0.25 -1.86 -10.86
N TRP A 105 0.14 -1.97 -12.11
CA TRP A 105 -0.66 -2.66 -13.13
C TRP A 105 0.18 -3.55 -14.03
N SER A 106 -0.46 -4.53 -14.63
CA SER A 106 0.11 -5.39 -15.67
C SER A 106 -0.90 -5.51 -16.80
N LEU A 107 -0.49 -5.05 -17.99
CA LEU A 107 -1.31 -5.12 -19.20
C LEU A 107 -1.53 -6.58 -19.64
N GLU A 108 -0.48 -7.41 -19.59
CA GLU A 108 -0.49 -8.81 -20.03
C GLU A 108 -1.54 -9.64 -19.28
N GLY A 109 -1.67 -9.42 -17.97
CA GLY A 109 -2.63 -10.14 -17.14
C GLY A 109 -3.95 -9.41 -16.91
N LYS A 110 -4.14 -8.19 -17.45
CA LYS A 110 -5.18 -7.23 -17.05
C LYS A 110 -5.37 -7.17 -15.54
N ARG A 111 -4.30 -6.86 -14.83
CA ARG A 111 -4.26 -6.83 -13.36
C ARG A 111 -3.90 -5.46 -12.85
N ILE A 112 -4.55 -5.02 -11.78
CA ILE A 112 -4.26 -3.73 -11.16
C ILE A 112 -4.41 -3.81 -9.64
N ILE A 113 -3.44 -3.23 -8.93
CA ILE A 113 -3.39 -3.11 -7.48
C ILE A 113 -3.37 -1.60 -7.18
N LEU A 114 -4.41 -1.14 -6.49
CA LEU A 114 -4.53 0.22 -5.98
C LEU A 114 -4.12 0.20 -4.51
N VAL A 115 -3.20 1.06 -4.12
CA VAL A 115 -2.77 1.20 -2.73
C VAL A 115 -3.06 2.62 -2.27
N GLU A 116 -3.75 2.75 -1.14
CA GLU A 116 -4.03 4.04 -0.49
C GLU A 116 -3.41 4.01 0.90
N LEU A 117 -2.45 4.90 1.15
CA LEU A 117 -1.79 5.09 2.43
C LEU A 117 -2.53 6.16 3.24
N THR A 118 -2.79 5.87 4.51
CA THR A 118 -3.21 6.87 5.47
C THR A 118 -2.29 6.83 6.69
N VAL A 119 -1.96 8.02 7.20
CA VAL A 119 -1.10 8.16 8.38
C VAL A 119 -1.87 8.84 9.53
N PRO A 120 -2.84 8.13 10.16
CA PRO A 120 -3.73 8.75 11.15
C PRO A 120 -3.08 8.83 12.54
N TRP A 121 -3.78 9.50 13.45
CA TRP A 121 -3.64 9.21 14.88
C TRP A 121 -4.24 7.82 15.14
N GLU A 122 -3.62 7.01 16.01
CA GLU A 122 -3.87 5.57 16.07
C GLU A 122 -5.35 5.21 16.32
N GLU A 123 -6.04 5.98 17.15
CA GLU A 123 -7.46 5.79 17.48
C GLU A 123 -8.40 5.94 16.27
N GLY A 124 -7.95 6.61 15.19
CA GLY A 124 -8.73 6.83 13.97
C GLY A 124 -8.39 5.90 12.81
N CYS A 125 -7.63 4.82 13.03
CA CYS A 125 -7.22 3.92 11.94
C CYS A 125 -8.40 3.24 11.25
N GLU A 126 -9.35 2.69 12.01
CA GLU A 126 -10.49 1.95 11.44
C GLU A 126 -11.43 2.86 10.65
N GLU A 127 -11.83 3.99 11.22
CA GLU A 127 -12.65 4.99 10.53
C GLU A 127 -11.97 5.53 9.26
N ALA A 128 -10.64 5.67 9.28
CA ALA A 128 -9.88 6.07 8.12
C ALA A 128 -9.93 5.02 7.00
N ALA A 129 -9.79 3.74 7.35
CA ALA A 129 -9.87 2.62 6.42
C ALA A 129 -11.26 2.55 5.76
N GLU A 130 -12.34 2.65 6.53
CA GLU A 130 -13.72 2.58 6.02
C GLU A 130 -14.01 3.69 5.01
N ARG A 131 -13.69 4.93 5.37
CA ARG A 131 -13.91 6.10 4.50
C ARG A 131 -13.17 5.99 3.17
N LYS A 132 -11.93 5.48 3.19
CA LYS A 132 -11.09 5.33 1.99
C LYS A 132 -11.53 4.16 1.12
N ASN A 133 -11.96 3.05 1.74
CA ASN A 133 -12.58 1.96 1.00
C ASN A 133 -13.81 2.44 0.23
N GLY A 134 -14.70 3.20 0.87
CA GLY A 134 -15.89 3.76 0.20
C GLY A 134 -15.54 4.64 -1.01
N LYS A 135 -14.51 5.50 -0.90
CA LYS A 135 -14.09 6.41 -1.98
C LYS A 135 -13.73 5.69 -3.29
N TYR A 136 -13.04 4.55 -3.21
CA TYR A 136 -12.54 3.84 -4.40
C TYR A 136 -13.36 2.62 -4.78
N GLN A 137 -14.46 2.32 -4.09
CA GLN A 137 -15.30 1.16 -4.41
C GLN A 137 -15.82 1.23 -5.85
N GLN A 138 -16.33 2.38 -6.30
CA GLN A 138 -16.81 2.54 -7.67
C GLN A 138 -15.69 2.34 -8.69
N LEU A 139 -14.53 2.96 -8.46
CA LEU A 139 -13.34 2.80 -9.31
C LEU A 139 -12.93 1.32 -9.46
N VAL A 140 -13.01 0.55 -8.37
CA VAL A 140 -12.71 -0.88 -8.41
C VAL A 140 -13.71 -1.65 -9.25
N GLN A 141 -14.99 -1.31 -9.20
CA GLN A 141 -16.02 -1.93 -10.04
C GLN A 141 -15.84 -1.55 -11.51
N ASP A 142 -15.64 -0.26 -11.81
CA ASP A 142 -15.43 0.20 -13.19
C ASP A 142 -14.24 -0.50 -13.86
N CYS A 143 -13.14 -0.73 -13.11
CA CYS A 143 -12.01 -1.51 -13.60
C CYS A 143 -12.40 -2.98 -13.87
N ARG A 144 -13.17 -3.60 -12.96
CA ARG A 144 -13.65 -4.99 -13.11
C ARG A 144 -14.59 -5.16 -14.30
N ASP A 145 -15.48 -4.20 -14.52
CA ASP A 145 -16.40 -4.19 -15.66
C ASP A 145 -15.66 -4.10 -17.00
N LYS A 146 -14.49 -3.45 -17.01
CA LYS A 146 -13.54 -3.46 -18.14
C LYS A 146 -12.68 -4.72 -18.24
N GLY A 147 -12.95 -5.73 -17.43
CA GLY A 147 -12.27 -7.02 -17.41
C GLY A 147 -10.95 -7.02 -16.65
N TRP A 148 -10.68 -6.04 -15.79
CA TRP A 148 -9.47 -6.02 -14.97
C TRP A 148 -9.66 -6.73 -13.63
N THR A 149 -8.70 -7.58 -13.28
CA THR A 149 -8.61 -8.09 -11.91
C THR A 149 -8.05 -7.01 -11.01
N THR A 150 -8.92 -6.43 -10.17
CA THR A 150 -8.62 -5.23 -9.38
C THR A 150 -8.61 -5.52 -7.88
N TRP A 151 -7.50 -5.15 -7.21
CA TRP A 151 -7.36 -5.19 -5.75
C TRP A 151 -7.17 -3.78 -5.19
N LEU A 152 -7.98 -3.41 -4.20
CA LEU A 152 -7.76 -2.22 -3.38
C LEU A 152 -7.12 -2.63 -2.06
N MET A 153 -6.04 -1.93 -1.69
CA MET A 153 -5.29 -2.14 -0.47
C MET A 153 -5.19 -0.81 0.27
N THR A 154 -6.04 -0.58 1.26
CA THR A 154 -5.82 0.52 2.21
C THR A 154 -4.71 0.11 3.17
N VAL A 155 -3.85 1.06 3.54
CA VAL A 155 -2.70 0.85 4.41
C VAL A 155 -2.69 1.95 5.46
N GLU A 156 -2.83 1.57 6.72
CA GLU A 156 -2.83 2.52 7.83
C GLU A 156 -1.53 2.37 8.64
N VAL A 157 -0.83 3.49 8.80
CA VAL A 157 0.38 3.60 9.62
C VAL A 157 0.16 4.70 10.64
N GLY A 158 0.06 4.38 11.91
CA GLY A 158 -0.09 5.39 12.96
C GLY A 158 1.10 6.36 12.99
N CYS A 159 0.82 7.63 13.25
CA CYS A 159 1.84 8.67 13.29
C CYS A 159 2.94 8.42 14.36
N ARG A 160 2.67 7.59 15.38
CA ARG A 160 3.65 7.16 16.39
C ARG A 160 4.35 5.85 16.03
N GLY A 161 4.29 5.43 14.76
CA GLY A 161 4.93 4.21 14.27
C GLY A 161 4.11 2.94 14.47
N PHE A 162 2.87 3.06 14.94
CA PHE A 162 1.95 1.93 15.01
C PHE A 162 1.63 1.41 13.60
N LEU A 163 1.56 0.09 13.44
CA LEU A 163 1.39 -0.55 12.14
C LEU A 163 0.12 -1.38 12.17
N ALA A 164 -0.89 -0.95 11.42
CA ALA A 164 -2.14 -1.67 11.33
C ALA A 164 -1.97 -3.02 10.60
N GLN A 165 -2.92 -3.92 10.81
CA GLN A 165 -2.93 -5.24 10.18
C GLN A 165 -2.93 -5.15 8.64
N SER A 166 -3.49 -4.08 8.09
CA SER A 166 -3.50 -3.78 6.66
C SER A 166 -2.10 -3.65 6.04
N ALA A 167 -1.17 -2.97 6.73
CA ALA A 167 0.23 -2.85 6.30
C ALA A 167 0.91 -4.23 6.25
N TRP A 168 0.71 -5.05 7.28
CA TRP A 168 1.21 -6.44 7.29
C TRP A 168 0.61 -7.29 6.16
N ASN A 169 -0.67 -7.11 5.88
CA ASN A 169 -1.39 -7.81 4.84
C ASN A 169 -0.86 -7.44 3.45
N LEU A 170 -0.62 -6.14 3.17
CA LEU A 170 -0.01 -5.70 1.93
C LEU A 170 1.36 -6.35 1.72
N MET A 171 2.25 -6.25 2.71
CA MET A 171 3.60 -6.83 2.62
C MET A 171 3.57 -8.33 2.35
N THR A 172 2.61 -9.04 2.96
CA THR A 172 2.42 -10.47 2.73
C THR A 172 1.91 -10.75 1.30
N LYS A 173 0.93 -9.96 0.83
CA LYS A 173 0.33 -10.11 -0.51
C LYS A 173 1.31 -9.77 -1.64
N VAL A 174 2.24 -8.84 -1.45
CA VAL A 174 3.29 -8.54 -2.45
C VAL A 174 4.47 -9.51 -2.39
N GLY A 175 4.51 -10.39 -1.38
CA GLY A 175 5.43 -11.53 -1.32
C GLY A 175 6.51 -11.48 -0.25
N LEU A 176 6.56 -10.44 0.60
CA LEU A 176 7.50 -10.44 1.72
C LEU A 176 7.12 -11.48 2.76
N ARG A 177 8.14 -12.16 3.30
CA ARG A 177 8.00 -13.19 4.33
C ARG A 177 9.07 -13.04 5.41
N GLY A 178 8.82 -13.64 6.58
CA GLY A 178 9.80 -13.76 7.66
C GLY A 178 10.43 -12.42 8.06
N HIS A 179 11.77 -12.40 8.10
CA HIS A 179 12.54 -11.23 8.52
C HIS A 179 12.36 -10.03 7.59
N LEU A 180 12.27 -10.24 6.26
CA LEU A 180 12.09 -9.16 5.29
C LEU A 180 10.78 -8.41 5.52
N ARG A 181 9.70 -9.16 5.82
CA ARG A 181 8.40 -8.56 6.15
C ARG A 181 8.49 -7.70 7.41
N LYS A 182 9.10 -8.23 8.47
CA LYS A 182 9.31 -7.48 9.73
C LYS A 182 10.15 -6.23 9.51
N ALA A 183 11.22 -6.34 8.72
CA ALA A 183 12.11 -5.22 8.39
C ALA A 183 11.39 -4.13 7.59
N ALA A 184 10.61 -4.50 6.57
CA ALA A 184 9.84 -3.56 5.76
C ALA A 184 8.80 -2.79 6.59
N VAL A 185 8.04 -3.52 7.39
CA VAL A 185 7.03 -2.94 8.29
C VAL A 185 7.68 -2.02 9.31
N ARG A 186 8.79 -2.44 9.95
CA ARG A 186 9.56 -1.59 10.87
C ARG A 186 10.04 -0.29 10.21
N ARG A 187 10.59 -0.38 8.98
CA ARG A 187 11.04 0.80 8.22
C ARG A 187 9.91 1.81 7.99
N LEU A 188 8.68 1.35 7.75
CA LEU A 188 7.50 2.21 7.61
C LEU A 188 7.14 2.91 8.93
N GLY A 189 7.11 2.16 10.03
CA GLY A 189 6.81 2.72 11.35
C GLY A 189 7.83 3.80 11.74
N GLU A 190 9.12 3.50 11.58
CA GLU A 190 10.20 4.47 11.86
C GLU A 190 10.12 5.71 10.94
N ALA A 191 9.67 5.57 9.69
CA ALA A 191 9.47 6.70 8.81
C ALA A 191 8.35 7.63 9.31
N ALA A 192 7.24 7.05 9.76
CA ALA A 192 6.13 7.79 10.34
C ALA A 192 6.57 8.50 11.63
N GLU A 193 7.29 7.81 12.53
CA GLU A 193 7.82 8.38 13.77
C GLU A 193 8.79 9.54 13.51
N ARG A 194 9.77 9.35 12.61
CA ARG A 194 10.75 10.40 12.27
C ARG A 194 10.06 11.62 11.68
N ALA A 195 9.10 11.42 10.78
CA ALA A 195 8.36 12.50 10.18
C ALA A 195 7.50 13.24 11.25
N SER A 196 6.83 12.50 12.14
CA SER A 196 6.06 13.08 13.26
C SER A 196 6.94 13.87 14.22
N CYS A 197 8.12 13.32 14.56
CA CYS A 197 9.12 13.98 15.39
C CYS A 197 9.56 15.30 14.75
N TRP A 198 9.87 15.29 13.45
CA TRP A 198 10.25 16.51 12.74
C TRP A 198 9.14 17.56 12.74
N LEU A 199 7.88 17.15 12.50
CA LEU A 199 6.72 18.05 12.59
C LEU A 199 6.59 18.68 13.98
N TRP A 200 6.78 17.88 15.03
CA TRP A 200 6.74 18.35 16.41
C TRP A 200 7.83 19.38 16.71
N HIS A 201 9.05 19.17 16.21
CA HIS A 201 10.15 20.13 16.37
C HIS A 201 9.90 21.44 15.62
N LYS A 202 9.18 21.41 14.50
CA LYS A 202 8.85 22.59 13.69
C LYS A 202 7.50 23.24 14.03
N ARG A 203 6.86 22.83 15.14
CA ARG A 203 5.50 23.27 15.50
C ARG A 203 5.36 24.78 15.72
N GLU A 204 6.40 25.45 16.21
CA GLU A 204 6.42 26.89 16.49
C GLU A 204 6.80 27.75 15.28
N GLY A 205 7.26 27.14 14.18
CA GLY A 205 7.61 27.86 12.97
C GLY A 205 6.37 28.43 12.28
N ILE A 206 6.34 29.73 12.03
CA ILE A 206 5.19 30.44 11.43
C ILE A 206 5.04 30.10 9.94
N SER A 207 6.17 29.94 9.22
CA SER A 207 6.20 29.64 7.79
C SER A 207 6.60 28.19 7.52
N TRP A 208 5.78 27.47 6.77
CA TRP A 208 6.16 26.18 6.19
C TRP A 208 6.80 26.40 4.82
N LYS A 209 8.14 26.30 4.77
CA LYS A 209 8.86 26.03 3.52
C LYS A 209 9.50 24.67 3.70
N PRO A 210 9.11 23.61 2.96
CA PRO A 210 9.90 22.40 2.96
C PRO A 210 11.29 22.79 2.45
N GLY A 211 12.28 22.84 3.33
CA GLY A 211 13.65 23.15 2.96
C GLY A 211 14.10 22.17 1.88
N GLY A 212 14.70 22.68 0.81
CA GLY A 212 15.34 21.88 -0.23
C GLY A 212 16.63 21.22 0.23
N GLU A 213 16.66 20.70 1.45
CA GLU A 213 17.82 20.05 2.03
C GLU A 213 17.50 18.57 2.25
N GLY A 214 18.16 17.74 1.45
CA GLY A 214 18.05 16.28 1.45
C GLY A 214 17.57 15.70 0.12
N GLN A 215 18.21 16.09 -0.99
CA GLN A 215 18.46 15.19 -2.11
C GLN A 215 19.65 14.30 -1.76
#